data_AF-A0A7S1V3N7-F1
#
_entry.id   AF-A0A7S1V3N7-F1
#
_cell.length_a   1.000
_cell.length_b   1.000
_cell.length_c   1.000
_cell.angle_alpha   90.00
_cell.angle_beta   90.00
_cell.angle_gamma   90.00
#
_symmetry.space_group_name_H-M   'P 1'
#
loop_
_entity.id
_entity.type
_entity.pdbx_description
1 polymer ?
#
loop_
_entity_poly.entity_id
_entity_poly.type
_entity_poly.pdbx_seq_one_letter_code
_entity_poly.pdbx_strand_id
1 'polypeptide(L)'
;SATIWCAPAADPRLSKVSPWLFDVAKREGYVSFFGEEFCYETSPYVTQDNVFPLKADIMVHQVHCRLAERYLRQNGFDVSAEKLWMDHAGYHLRCIDGNSGMDKSMVPLEQIKHMWDAYSDEPKFAFLNAMAAHDYSESWSDMALAAESYDDKIYAFLNNMMSREDANETVIIIRSDHGLQGGPTTVEFSTQVEHPRPWTAIVVPESLEGLSLKHLSSNQE
;
A
#
# COMPACT_ATOMS: atom_id res chain seq x y z
N SER A 1 16.29 14.69 9.33
CA SER A 1 16.40 13.52 10.24
C SER A 1 16.98 12.37 9.45
N ALA A 2 17.57 11.36 10.10
CA ALA A 2 18.01 10.16 9.38
C ALA A 2 16.78 9.43 8.83
N THR A 3 16.76 9.16 7.51
CA THR A 3 15.69 8.40 6.86
C THR A 3 15.96 6.91 7.06
N ILE A 4 15.02 6.24 7.71
CA ILE A 4 15.12 4.81 8.04
C ILE A 4 14.63 4.02 6.82
N TRP A 5 15.50 3.19 6.24
CA TRP A 5 15.17 2.37 5.06
C TRP A 5 14.25 1.18 5.43
N CYS A 6 14.34 0.73 6.67
CA CYS A 6 13.62 -0.41 7.21
C CYS A 6 13.32 -0.15 8.69
N ALA A 7 12.06 -0.20 9.13
CA ALA A 7 11.79 -0.14 10.56
C ALA A 7 12.10 -1.51 11.20
N PRO A 8 12.66 -1.58 12.42
CA PRO A 8 12.60 -2.82 13.18
C PRO A 8 11.14 -3.24 13.36
N ALA A 9 10.87 -4.54 13.31
CA ALA A 9 9.53 -5.07 13.61
C ALA A 9 9.02 -4.51 14.94
N ALA A 10 7.72 -4.26 15.03
CA ALA A 10 7.12 -3.71 16.24
C ALA A 10 7.47 -4.59 17.45
N ASP A 11 7.75 -3.99 18.62
CA ASP A 11 7.92 -4.78 19.84
C ASP A 11 6.63 -5.60 20.06
N PRO A 12 6.69 -6.95 20.04
CA PRO A 12 5.52 -7.80 20.19
C PRO A 12 4.77 -7.54 21.51
N ARG A 13 5.44 -6.93 22.50
CA ARG A 13 4.86 -6.57 23.80
C ARG A 13 4.09 -5.25 23.78
N LEU A 14 4.33 -4.39 22.79
CA LEU A 14 3.57 -3.15 22.56
C LEU A 14 2.31 -3.39 21.72
N SER A 15 2.14 -4.61 21.18
CA SER A 15 1.03 -4.98 20.32
C SER A 15 -0.31 -4.85 21.06
N LYS A 16 -1.09 -3.83 20.69
CA LYS A 16 -2.51 -3.75 21.03
C LYS A 16 -3.30 -3.97 19.74
N VAL A 17 -3.58 -5.24 19.48
CA VAL A 17 -4.58 -5.73 18.50
C VAL A 17 -4.13 -5.58 17.03
N SER A 18 -3.88 -6.72 16.38
CA SER A 18 -3.79 -6.81 14.91
C SER A 18 -5.12 -6.36 14.31
N PRO A 19 -5.16 -5.67 13.16
CA PRO A 19 -6.43 -5.38 12.53
C PRO A 19 -7.19 -6.69 12.36
N TRP A 20 -8.39 -6.76 12.93
CA TRP A 20 -9.18 -7.99 13.06
C TRP A 20 -9.32 -8.75 11.73
N LEU A 21 -9.25 -8.03 10.61
CA LEU A 21 -9.38 -8.55 9.27
C LEU A 21 -8.25 -9.52 8.89
N PHE A 22 -7.00 -9.25 9.26
CA PHE A 22 -5.87 -10.18 9.01
C PHE A 22 -5.94 -11.42 9.88
N ASP A 23 -6.38 -11.27 11.13
CA ASP A 23 -6.59 -12.39 12.03
C ASP A 23 -7.72 -13.32 11.53
N VAL A 24 -8.80 -12.73 10.98
CA VAL A 24 -9.87 -13.49 10.32
C VAL A 24 -9.35 -14.18 9.07
N ALA A 25 -8.69 -13.47 8.15
CA ALA A 25 -8.14 -14.05 6.93
C ALA A 25 -7.25 -15.27 7.24
N LYS A 26 -6.32 -15.13 8.18
CA LYS A 26 -5.44 -16.21 8.61
C LYS A 26 -6.21 -17.41 9.20
N ARG A 27 -7.24 -17.15 10.01
CA ARG A 27 -8.08 -18.22 10.59
C ARG A 27 -8.86 -18.99 9.52
N GLU A 28 -9.34 -18.30 8.49
CA GLU A 28 -10.06 -18.90 7.37
C GLU A 28 -9.11 -19.51 6.31
N GLY A 29 -7.80 -19.56 6.56
CA GLY A 29 -6.82 -20.21 5.69
C GLY A 29 -6.35 -19.37 4.50
N TYR A 30 -6.58 -18.05 4.52
CA TYR A 30 -6.15 -17.17 3.45
C TYR A 30 -4.64 -16.92 3.52
N VAL A 31 -4.00 -16.93 2.36
CA VAL A 31 -2.69 -16.28 2.19
C VAL A 31 -2.93 -14.78 2.22
N SER A 32 -2.29 -14.12 3.18
CA SER A 32 -2.54 -12.72 3.45
C SER A 32 -1.37 -11.82 3.04
N PHE A 33 -1.71 -10.70 2.42
CA PHE A 33 -0.76 -9.69 1.96
C PHE A 33 -1.11 -8.32 2.54
N PHE A 34 -0.11 -7.64 3.07
CA PHE A 34 -0.17 -6.22 3.39
C PHE A 34 0.89 -5.46 2.58
N GLY A 35 0.41 -4.51 1.78
CA GLY A 35 1.24 -3.61 1.00
C GLY A 35 1.01 -2.17 1.38
N GLU A 36 2.05 -1.39 1.18
CA GLU A 36 2.03 0.06 1.30
C GLU A 36 2.98 0.64 0.26
N GLU A 37 2.63 1.80 -0.29
CA GLU A 37 3.54 2.56 -1.14
C GLU A 37 4.65 3.18 -0.29
N PHE A 38 5.89 2.75 -0.51
CA PHE A 38 7.03 3.13 0.33
C PHE A 38 7.89 4.23 -0.31
N CYS A 39 8.73 4.84 0.53
CA CYS A 39 9.63 5.96 0.26
C CYS A 39 8.99 7.37 0.15
N TYR A 40 8.06 7.70 1.03
CA TYR A 40 7.67 9.09 1.25
C TYR A 40 8.34 9.62 2.52
N GLU A 41 9.07 10.73 2.45
CA GLU A 41 9.66 11.33 3.64
C GLU A 41 8.54 11.81 4.57
N THR A 42 8.63 11.46 5.85
CA THR A 42 7.73 11.97 6.92
C THR A 42 6.26 11.55 6.89
N SER A 43 5.83 10.61 6.04
CA SER A 43 4.43 10.20 6.06
C SER A 43 4.08 9.50 7.38
N PRO A 44 3.12 10.04 8.17
CA PRO A 44 2.66 9.41 9.40
C PRO A 44 1.81 8.15 9.12
N TYR A 45 1.48 7.93 7.86
CA TYR A 45 0.71 6.79 7.38
C TYR A 45 1.57 5.65 6.89
N VAL A 46 2.90 5.76 6.96
CA VAL A 46 3.79 4.61 6.81
C VAL A 46 3.48 3.62 7.93
N THR A 47 2.58 2.69 7.66
CA THR A 47 2.14 1.59 8.53
C THR A 47 3.24 0.53 8.63
N GLN A 48 4.47 0.97 8.86
CA GLN A 48 5.67 0.19 9.18
C GLN A 48 5.51 -0.53 10.53
N ASP A 49 4.50 -1.39 10.73
CA ASP A 49 4.27 -2.18 11.96
C ASP A 49 4.16 -1.33 13.27
N ASN A 50 4.35 -0.01 13.18
CA ASN A 50 4.59 0.91 14.30
C ASN A 50 3.28 1.36 14.94
N VAL A 51 2.17 1.29 14.19
CA VAL A 51 0.84 1.70 14.65
C VAL A 51 -0.05 0.48 14.90
N PHE A 52 0.08 -0.57 14.08
CA PHE A 52 -0.68 -1.81 14.22
C PHE A 52 0.22 -3.02 13.92
N PRO A 53 0.19 -4.09 14.74
CA PRO A 53 0.91 -5.32 14.43
C PRO A 53 0.20 -6.00 13.26
N LEU A 54 0.79 -5.94 12.07
CA LEU A 54 0.21 -6.51 10.86
C LEU A 54 0.75 -7.93 10.67
N LYS A 55 -0.07 -8.93 11.01
CA LYS A 55 0.30 -10.36 10.87
C LYS A 55 -0.06 -10.94 9.49
N ALA A 56 0.27 -10.19 8.44
CA ALA A 56 0.16 -10.71 7.07
C ALA A 56 1.29 -11.71 6.79
N ASP A 57 1.04 -12.68 5.92
CA ASP A 57 2.06 -13.65 5.50
C ASP A 57 3.11 -13.01 4.58
N ILE A 58 2.68 -12.01 3.80
CA ILE A 58 3.54 -11.22 2.92
C ILE A 58 3.43 -9.74 3.29
N MET A 59 4.57 -9.08 3.50
CA MET A 59 4.65 -7.65 3.79
C MET A 59 5.62 -6.96 2.83
N VAL A 60 5.15 -5.98 2.06
CA VAL A 60 5.98 -5.27 1.06
C VAL A 60 7.23 -4.64 1.67
N HIS A 61 7.13 -4.09 2.88
CA HIS A 61 8.28 -3.51 3.57
C HIS A 61 9.38 -4.54 3.82
N GLN A 62 9.03 -5.80 4.13
CA GLN A 62 10.02 -6.86 4.36
C GLN A 62 10.74 -7.23 3.07
N VAL A 63 10.00 -7.27 1.95
CA VAL A 63 10.57 -7.48 0.61
C VAL A 63 11.57 -6.35 0.28
N HIS A 64 11.18 -5.10 0.50
CA HIS A 64 12.06 -3.94 0.32
C HIS A 64 13.35 -4.07 1.15
N CYS A 65 13.22 -4.43 2.42
CA CYS A 65 14.37 -4.62 3.30
C CYS A 65 15.34 -5.69 2.83
N ARG A 66 14.83 -6.79 2.28
CA ARG A 66 15.66 -7.84 1.68
C ARG A 66 16.37 -7.36 0.42
N LEU A 67 15.70 -6.57 -0.42
CA LEU A 67 16.33 -5.95 -1.59
C LEU A 67 17.43 -4.97 -1.16
N ALA A 68 17.20 -4.20 -0.10
CA ALA A 68 18.16 -3.22 0.43
C ALA A 68 19.41 -3.95 0.91
N GLU A 69 19.21 -4.97 1.74
CA GLU A 69 20.27 -5.81 2.28
C GLU A 69 21.10 -6.45 1.17
N ARG A 70 20.44 -7.02 0.14
CA ARG A 70 21.12 -7.61 -1.01
C ARG A 70 21.96 -6.58 -1.76
N TYR A 71 21.39 -5.42 -2.04
CA TYR A 71 22.08 -4.33 -2.74
C TYR A 71 23.33 -3.89 -1.97
N LEU A 72 23.20 -3.66 -0.65
CA LEU A 72 24.32 -3.27 0.20
C LEU A 72 25.43 -4.34 0.20
N ARG A 73 25.07 -5.63 0.34
CA ARG A 73 26.03 -6.74 0.26
C ARG A 73 26.76 -6.78 -1.09
N GLN A 74 26.05 -6.58 -2.20
CA GLN A 74 26.63 -6.61 -3.54
C GLN A 74 27.62 -5.48 -3.78
N ASN A 75 27.45 -4.34 -3.11
CA ASN A 75 28.32 -3.18 -3.23
C ASN A 75 29.38 -3.10 -2.12
N GLY A 76 29.54 -4.17 -1.33
CA GLY A 76 30.56 -4.26 -0.28
C GLY A 76 30.29 -3.39 0.94
N PHE A 77 29.04 -2.92 1.13
CA PHE A 77 28.64 -2.20 2.32
C PHE A 77 28.38 -3.15 3.50
N ASP A 78 28.58 -2.63 4.70
CA ASP A 78 28.27 -3.34 5.94
C ASP A 78 26.76 -3.30 6.19
N VAL A 79 26.17 -4.48 6.36
CA VAL A 79 24.74 -4.72 6.56
C VAL A 79 24.39 -5.08 8.00
N SER A 80 25.25 -4.74 8.95
CA SER A 80 24.83 -4.70 10.35
C SER A 80 23.53 -3.89 10.46
N ALA A 81 22.59 -4.36 11.30
CA ALA A 81 21.28 -3.75 11.46
C ALA A 81 21.41 -2.22 11.56
N GLU A 82 22.29 -1.75 12.43
CA GLU A 82 22.61 -0.33 12.65
C GLU A 82 22.91 0.49 11.38
N LYS A 83 23.50 -0.12 10.34
CA LYS A 83 23.89 0.55 9.09
C LYS A 83 22.90 0.39 7.95
N LEU A 84 22.03 -0.62 7.97
CA LEU A 84 20.82 -0.63 7.14
C LEU A 84 19.93 0.61 7.43
N TRP A 85 20.07 1.20 8.61
CA TRP A 85 19.29 2.35 9.06
C TRP A 85 19.92 3.72 8.76
N MET A 86 21.17 3.78 8.25
CA MET A 86 21.87 5.04 8.04
C MET A 86 21.93 5.41 6.57
N ASP A 87 21.64 6.69 6.27
CA ASP A 87 21.99 7.31 5.00
C ASP A 87 23.50 7.14 4.78
N HIS A 88 23.88 6.21 3.90
CA HIS A 88 25.28 6.01 3.52
C HIS A 88 25.76 7.24 2.75
N ALA A 89 26.13 8.28 3.49
CA ALA A 89 26.88 9.48 3.09
C ALA A 89 26.81 9.83 1.58
N GLY A 90 25.60 10.14 1.08
CA GLY A 90 25.39 10.59 -0.30
C GLY A 90 24.63 9.63 -1.22
N TYR A 91 24.08 8.53 -0.69
CA TYR A 91 23.22 7.63 -1.47
C TYR A 91 21.79 8.20 -1.57
N HIS A 92 21.59 9.15 -2.50
CA HIS A 92 20.28 9.77 -2.78
C HIS A 92 19.25 8.84 -3.45
N LEU A 93 19.59 7.56 -3.67
CA LEU A 93 18.66 6.55 -4.17
C LEU A 93 17.84 6.00 -3.01
N ARG A 94 17.01 6.88 -2.43
CA ARG A 94 16.13 6.60 -1.27
C ARG A 94 15.14 5.46 -1.51
N CYS A 95 15.02 4.99 -2.74
CA CYS A 95 14.39 3.74 -3.11
C CYS A 95 15.38 2.96 -3.95
N ILE A 96 15.53 1.68 -3.63
CA ILE A 96 16.52 0.76 -4.21
C ILE A 96 16.41 0.64 -5.74
N ASP A 97 15.32 1.13 -6.33
CA ASP A 97 15.08 1.13 -7.77
C ASP A 97 15.40 2.46 -8.49
N GLY A 98 15.66 3.57 -7.80
CA GLY A 98 16.04 4.83 -8.44
C GLY A 98 15.09 5.32 -9.55
N ASN A 99 15.58 6.19 -10.44
CA ASN A 99 14.84 6.65 -11.64
C ASN A 99 14.77 5.57 -12.76
N SER A 100 15.21 4.34 -12.51
CA SER A 100 15.41 3.32 -13.56
C SER A 100 14.80 1.96 -13.24
N GLY A 101 14.26 1.77 -12.04
CA GLY A 101 13.56 0.56 -11.63
C GLY A 101 12.05 0.75 -11.65
N MET A 102 11.34 -0.16 -10.99
CA MET A 102 9.89 -0.15 -10.99
C MET A 102 9.36 1.07 -10.25
N ASP A 103 8.33 1.70 -10.81
CA ASP A 103 7.63 2.77 -10.13
C ASP A 103 7.16 2.30 -8.75
N LYS A 104 7.36 3.12 -7.72
CA LYS A 104 7.12 2.73 -6.32
C LYS A 104 5.68 2.30 -6.07
N SER A 105 4.74 2.94 -6.76
CA SER A 105 3.32 2.65 -6.64
C SER A 105 2.96 1.32 -7.32
N MET A 106 3.80 0.84 -8.24
CA MET A 106 3.64 -0.45 -8.91
C MET A 106 4.18 -1.62 -8.09
N VAL A 107 5.17 -1.40 -7.22
CA VAL A 107 5.77 -2.50 -6.43
C VAL A 107 4.73 -3.28 -5.62
N PRO A 108 3.86 -2.66 -4.79
CA PRO A 108 2.85 -3.42 -4.07
C PRO A 108 1.85 -4.11 -5.01
N LEU A 109 1.46 -3.46 -6.12
CA LEU A 109 0.54 -4.03 -7.11
C LEU A 109 1.12 -5.28 -7.78
N GLU A 110 2.40 -5.26 -8.15
CA GLU A 110 3.09 -6.43 -8.71
C GLU A 110 3.26 -7.55 -7.68
N GLN A 111 3.48 -7.24 -6.40
CA GLN A 111 3.51 -8.27 -5.37
C GLN A 111 2.14 -8.93 -5.15
N ILE A 112 1.05 -8.18 -5.28
CA ILE A 112 -0.30 -8.77 -5.28
C ILE A 112 -0.45 -9.75 -6.44
N LYS A 113 -0.01 -9.37 -7.66
CA LYS A 113 -0.05 -10.26 -8.83
C LYS A 113 0.78 -11.53 -8.61
N HIS A 114 1.99 -11.39 -8.09
CA HIS A 114 2.84 -12.55 -7.74
C HIS A 114 2.23 -13.45 -6.67
N MET A 115 1.43 -12.91 -5.73
CA MET A 115 0.70 -13.73 -4.76
C MET A 115 -0.32 -14.65 -5.46
N TRP A 116 -0.98 -14.19 -6.52
CA TRP A 116 -1.86 -15.05 -7.31
C TRP A 116 -1.09 -16.12 -8.08
N ASP A 117 0.09 -15.77 -8.62
CA ASP A 117 0.93 -16.74 -9.33
C ASP A 117 1.54 -17.81 -8.42
N ALA A 118 1.87 -17.46 -7.17
CA ALA A 118 2.57 -18.34 -6.24
C ALA A 118 1.65 -19.32 -5.49
N TYR A 119 0.38 -18.95 -5.31
CA TYR A 119 -0.58 -19.68 -4.47
C TYR A 119 -1.83 -19.97 -5.30
N SER A 120 -1.81 -20.92 -6.23
CA SER A 120 -2.94 -21.10 -7.16
C SER A 120 -4.24 -21.55 -6.47
N ASP A 121 -4.13 -22.34 -5.39
CA ASP A 121 -5.25 -23.11 -4.84
C ASP A 121 -5.71 -22.60 -3.46
N GLU A 122 -5.03 -21.60 -2.91
CA GLU A 122 -5.34 -21.01 -1.62
C GLU A 122 -6.20 -19.74 -1.76
N PRO A 123 -7.12 -19.45 -0.83
CA PRO A 123 -7.81 -18.16 -0.84
C PRO A 123 -6.83 -17.03 -0.51
N LYS A 124 -7.03 -15.85 -1.11
CA LYS A 124 -6.11 -14.71 -0.98
C LYS A 124 -6.80 -13.52 -0.34
N PHE A 125 -6.10 -12.85 0.57
CA PHE A 125 -6.54 -11.58 1.15
C PHE A 125 -5.42 -10.56 1.01
N ALA A 126 -5.61 -9.56 0.15
CA ALA A 126 -4.65 -8.49 -0.04
C ALA A 126 -5.23 -7.15 0.45
N PHE A 127 -4.44 -6.41 1.21
CA PHE A 127 -4.72 -5.02 1.56
C PHE A 127 -3.55 -4.15 1.11
N LEU A 128 -3.84 -3.09 0.36
CA LEU A 128 -2.86 -2.09 -0.07
C LEU A 128 -3.26 -0.72 0.50
N ASN A 129 -2.37 -0.15 1.32
CA ASN A 129 -2.43 1.25 1.69
C ASN A 129 -1.74 2.10 0.62
N ALA A 130 -2.53 2.76 -0.24
CA ALA A 130 -2.02 3.61 -1.30
C ALA A 130 -1.82 5.07 -0.83
N MET A 131 -0.77 5.72 -1.32
CA MET A 131 -0.41 7.11 -1.03
C MET A 131 -0.54 8.04 -2.25
N ALA A 132 -1.18 7.58 -3.32
CA ALA A 132 -1.25 8.23 -4.63
C ALA A 132 -1.55 9.74 -4.66
N ALA A 133 -2.25 10.29 -3.65
CA ALA A 133 -2.62 11.71 -3.57
C ALA A 133 -2.03 12.46 -2.36
N HIS A 134 -1.06 11.87 -1.65
CA HIS A 134 -0.52 12.42 -0.39
C HIS A 134 0.75 13.26 -0.53
N ASP A 135 1.10 13.70 -1.74
CA ASP A 135 2.20 14.66 -1.95
C ASP A 135 1.73 16.10 -1.98
N TYR A 136 1.60 16.69 -0.79
CA TYR A 136 1.25 18.11 -0.62
C TYR A 136 2.43 19.07 -0.82
N SER A 137 3.62 18.56 -1.16
CA SER A 137 4.79 19.41 -1.40
C SER A 137 4.82 20.00 -2.80
N GLU A 138 4.08 19.39 -3.73
CA GLU A 138 3.97 19.78 -5.13
C GLU A 138 2.80 20.74 -5.40
N SER A 139 2.77 21.32 -6.60
CA SER A 139 1.66 22.19 -7.00
C SER A 139 0.37 21.40 -7.22
N TRP A 140 -0.80 22.04 -7.08
CA TRP A 140 -2.10 21.40 -7.35
C TRP A 140 -2.19 20.77 -8.75
N SER A 141 -1.56 21.38 -9.76
CA SER A 141 -1.50 20.81 -11.11
C SER A 141 -0.66 19.54 -11.17
N ASP A 142 0.45 19.49 -10.44
CA ASP A 142 1.33 18.32 -10.40
C ASP A 142 0.65 17.18 -9.63
N MET A 143 -0.08 17.49 -8.56
CA MET A 143 -0.90 16.51 -7.84
C MET A 143 -1.99 15.89 -8.73
N ALA A 144 -2.64 16.69 -9.58
CA ALA A 144 -3.64 16.19 -10.53
C ALA A 144 -3.00 15.25 -11.57
N LEU A 145 -1.85 15.62 -12.15
CA LEU A 145 -1.12 14.77 -13.09
C LEU A 145 -0.60 13.48 -12.44
N ALA A 146 -0.15 13.55 -11.18
CA ALA A 146 0.25 12.36 -10.42
C ALA A 146 -0.94 11.42 -10.17
N ALA A 147 -2.12 11.97 -9.87
CA ALA A 147 -3.35 11.19 -9.72
C ALA A 147 -3.77 10.52 -11.04
N GLU A 148 -3.70 11.23 -12.18
CA GLU A 148 -3.95 10.66 -13.51
C GLU A 148 -2.96 9.53 -13.84
N SER A 149 -1.67 9.75 -13.58
CA SER A 149 -0.64 8.73 -13.74
C SER A 149 -0.89 7.49 -12.87
N TYR A 150 -1.45 7.69 -11.67
CA TYR A 150 -1.82 6.60 -10.78
C TYR A 150 -3.07 5.85 -11.28
N ASP A 151 -4.05 6.56 -11.84
CA ASP A 151 -5.23 5.96 -12.46
C ASP A 151 -4.84 4.98 -13.59
N ASP A 152 -3.90 5.37 -14.46
CA ASP A 152 -3.37 4.50 -15.52
C ASP A 152 -2.78 3.19 -14.96
N LYS A 153 -2.08 3.27 -13.83
CA LYS A 153 -1.46 2.12 -13.16
C LYS A 153 -2.51 1.20 -12.53
N ILE A 154 -3.49 1.78 -11.84
CA ILE A 154 -4.61 1.02 -11.28
C ILE A 154 -5.43 0.38 -12.39
N TYR A 155 -5.73 1.10 -13.46
CA TYR A 155 -6.41 0.56 -14.63
C TYR A 155 -5.67 -0.64 -15.23
N ALA A 156 -4.36 -0.54 -15.44
CA ALA A 156 -3.55 -1.64 -15.94
C ALA A 156 -3.55 -2.85 -14.99
N PHE A 157 -3.43 -2.62 -13.68
CA PHE A 157 -3.52 -3.66 -12.65
C PHE A 157 -4.89 -4.36 -12.67
N LEU A 158 -5.99 -3.58 -12.65
CA LEU A 158 -7.35 -4.11 -12.65
C LEU A 158 -7.63 -4.90 -13.92
N ASN A 159 -7.29 -4.37 -15.09
CA ASN A 159 -7.44 -5.09 -16.36
C ASN A 159 -6.69 -6.42 -16.35
N ASN A 160 -5.46 -6.44 -15.80
CA ASN A 160 -4.73 -7.68 -15.67
C ASN A 160 -5.47 -8.65 -14.75
N MET A 161 -5.83 -8.24 -13.53
CA MET A 161 -6.51 -9.10 -12.56
C MET A 161 -7.86 -9.62 -13.07
N MET A 162 -8.68 -8.76 -13.68
CA MET A 162 -9.98 -9.14 -14.25
C MET A 162 -9.87 -10.09 -15.45
N SER A 163 -8.72 -10.11 -16.13
CA SER A 163 -8.48 -11.03 -17.25
C SER A 163 -8.03 -12.43 -16.81
N ARG A 164 -7.70 -12.63 -15.52
CA ARG A 164 -7.21 -13.92 -15.03
C ARG A 164 -8.37 -14.86 -14.69
N GLU A 165 -8.25 -16.12 -15.13
CA GLU A 165 -9.21 -17.16 -14.77
C GLU A 165 -9.19 -17.48 -13.27
N ASP A 166 -8.01 -17.44 -12.63
CA ASP A 166 -7.83 -17.72 -11.20
C ASP A 166 -8.17 -16.54 -10.27
N ALA A 167 -8.57 -15.40 -10.84
CA ALA A 167 -9.05 -14.22 -10.11
C ALA A 167 -10.55 -13.96 -10.35
N ASN A 168 -11.25 -14.85 -11.08
CA ASN A 168 -12.65 -14.71 -11.45
C ASN A 168 -13.64 -14.69 -10.27
N GLU A 169 -13.20 -15.05 -9.06
CA GLU A 169 -13.99 -14.99 -7.82
C GLU A 169 -13.45 -13.93 -6.84
N THR A 170 -12.71 -12.92 -7.35
CA THR A 170 -12.11 -11.87 -6.53
C THR A 170 -13.00 -10.64 -6.44
N VAL A 171 -13.37 -10.25 -5.21
CA VAL A 171 -13.95 -8.92 -4.94
C VAL A 171 -12.82 -7.91 -4.77
N ILE A 172 -12.88 -6.82 -5.51
CA ILE A 172 -11.90 -5.72 -5.42
C ILE A 172 -12.60 -4.49 -4.85
N ILE A 173 -12.01 -3.89 -3.82
CA ILE A 173 -12.50 -2.66 -3.20
C ILE A 173 -11.41 -1.61 -3.33
N ILE A 174 -11.73 -0.49 -3.97
CA ILE A 174 -10.87 0.68 -4.07
C ILE A 174 -11.55 1.79 -3.31
N ARG A 175 -10.88 2.36 -2.31
CA ARG A 175 -11.47 3.36 -1.42
C ARG A 175 -10.44 4.40 -1.04
N SER A 176 -10.84 5.66 -1.14
CA SER A 176 -10.13 6.77 -0.50
C SER A 176 -10.49 6.83 0.98
N ASP A 177 -9.55 7.21 1.83
CA ASP A 177 -9.82 7.48 3.25
C ASP A 177 -10.56 8.81 3.43
N HIS A 178 -10.24 9.81 2.60
CA HIS A 178 -10.91 11.11 2.52
C HIS A 178 -10.84 11.71 1.09
N GLY A 179 -11.57 12.78 0.82
CA GLY A 179 -11.36 13.59 -0.38
C GLY A 179 -10.29 14.66 -0.19
N LEU A 180 -9.94 15.38 -1.26
CA LEU A 180 -8.97 16.46 -1.25
C LEU A 180 -9.58 17.73 -1.84
N GLN A 181 -9.58 18.83 -1.08
CA GLN A 181 -10.15 20.11 -1.52
C GLN A 181 -9.09 21.20 -1.67
N GLY A 182 -9.06 21.86 -2.83
CA GLY A 182 -8.24 23.05 -3.09
C GLY A 182 -8.86 24.35 -2.55
N GLY A 183 -8.02 25.27 -2.05
CA GLY A 183 -8.46 26.57 -1.57
C GLY A 183 -7.61 27.16 -0.46
N PRO A 184 -8.02 28.29 0.15
CA PRO A 184 -7.29 28.91 1.25
C PRO A 184 -7.15 27.95 2.44
N THR A 185 -5.92 27.73 2.91
CA THR A 185 -5.57 26.82 4.02
C THR A 185 -6.13 27.25 5.38
N THR A 186 -6.71 28.46 5.47
CA THR A 186 -7.33 29.02 6.68
C THR A 186 -8.77 28.55 6.90
N VAL A 187 -9.33 27.78 5.97
CA VAL A 187 -10.69 27.26 6.05
C VAL A 187 -10.72 26.05 6.97
N GLU A 188 -11.59 26.05 7.98
CA GLU A 188 -11.69 24.97 8.96
C GLU A 188 -11.92 23.62 8.26
N PHE A 189 -11.29 22.56 8.78
CA PHE A 189 -11.41 21.20 8.25
C PHE A 189 -12.88 20.74 8.15
N SER A 190 -13.72 21.17 9.09
CA SER A 190 -15.18 20.93 9.13
C SER A 190 -15.96 21.55 7.96
N THR A 191 -15.37 22.51 7.26
CA THR A 191 -16.00 23.24 6.16
C THR A 191 -15.48 22.79 4.78
N GLN A 192 -14.57 21.83 4.75
CA GLN A 192 -14.15 21.16 3.51
C GLN A 192 -15.22 20.13 3.12
N VAL A 193 -15.84 20.31 1.97
CA VAL A 193 -16.96 19.48 1.49
C VAL A 193 -16.49 18.15 0.93
N GLU A 194 -15.31 18.12 0.30
CA GLU A 194 -14.77 16.91 -0.33
C GLU A 194 -14.08 16.02 0.68
N HIS A 195 -13.46 16.61 1.72
CA HIS A 195 -12.77 15.85 2.76
C HIS A 195 -13.62 14.74 3.42
N PRO A 196 -14.86 14.99 3.90
CA PRO A 196 -15.70 13.96 4.51
C PRO A 196 -16.34 12.99 3.50
N ARG A 197 -16.05 13.09 2.20
CA ARG A 197 -16.66 12.29 1.14
C ARG A 197 -15.63 11.37 0.49
N PRO A 198 -15.28 10.23 1.13
CA PRO A 198 -14.39 9.27 0.51
C PRO A 198 -15.01 8.71 -0.77
N TRP A 199 -14.23 8.63 -1.83
CA TRP A 199 -14.62 7.88 -3.01
C TRP A 199 -14.47 6.37 -2.75
N THR A 200 -15.40 5.56 -3.24
CA THR A 200 -15.31 4.09 -3.14
C THR A 200 -15.89 3.43 -4.38
N ALA A 201 -15.14 2.50 -4.94
CA ALA A 201 -15.56 1.60 -6.00
C ALA A 201 -15.43 0.15 -5.53
N ILE A 202 -16.41 -0.67 -5.88
CA ILE A 202 -16.45 -2.09 -5.54
C ILE A 202 -16.71 -2.87 -6.83
N VAL A 203 -15.76 -3.72 -7.19
CA VAL A 203 -15.85 -4.61 -8.34
C VAL A 203 -16.17 -6.01 -7.80
N VAL A 204 -17.36 -6.51 -8.14
CA VAL A 204 -17.81 -7.86 -7.77
C VAL A 204 -17.91 -8.68 -9.05
N PRO A 205 -17.32 -9.89 -9.08
CA PRO A 205 -17.39 -10.74 -10.25
C PRO A 205 -18.81 -11.31 -10.43
N GLU A 206 -19.18 -11.56 -11.69
CA GLU A 206 -20.50 -12.10 -12.04
C GLU A 206 -20.78 -13.45 -11.38
N SER A 207 -19.75 -14.26 -11.11
CA SER A 207 -19.87 -15.55 -10.43
C SER A 207 -20.42 -15.45 -9.00
N LEU A 208 -20.34 -14.28 -8.36
CA LEU A 208 -20.83 -14.02 -7.01
C LEU A 208 -22.22 -13.36 -6.99
N GLU A 209 -23.13 -13.80 -7.87
CA GLU A 209 -24.50 -13.28 -7.95
C GLU A 209 -25.20 -13.28 -6.58
N GLY A 210 -25.91 -12.18 -6.27
CA GLY A 210 -26.70 -12.04 -5.03
C GLY A 210 -26.00 -11.29 -3.89
N LEU A 211 -24.74 -10.88 -4.06
CA LEU A 211 -24.06 -9.99 -3.11
C LEU A 211 -24.69 -8.58 -3.18
N SER A 212 -25.54 -8.26 -2.22
CA SER A 212 -26.22 -6.96 -2.16
C SER A 212 -25.23 -5.84 -1.87
N LEU A 213 -24.87 -5.07 -2.91
CA LEU A 213 -24.03 -3.88 -2.78
C LEU A 213 -24.62 -2.82 -1.84
N LYS A 214 -25.94 -2.89 -1.56
CA LYS A 214 -26.64 -1.99 -0.65
C LYS A 214 -26.01 -1.93 0.75
N HIS A 215 -25.48 -3.05 1.25
CA HIS A 215 -24.80 -3.09 2.54
C HIS A 215 -23.37 -2.57 2.49
N LEU A 216 -22.74 -2.59 1.32
CA LEU A 216 -21.39 -2.06 1.13
C LEU A 216 -21.40 -0.53 0.97
N SER A 217 -22.49 0.03 0.41
CA SER A 217 -22.70 1.47 0.26
C SER A 217 -23.39 2.13 1.46
N SER A 218 -23.80 1.40 2.50
CA SER A 218 -24.53 1.99 3.64
C SER A 218 -23.72 2.98 4.47
N ASN A 219 -22.38 2.97 4.32
CA ASN A 219 -21.46 3.90 4.98
C ASN A 219 -20.97 5.01 4.03
N GLN A 220 -21.58 5.15 2.85
CA GLN A 220 -21.22 6.12 1.81
C GLN A 220 -22.26 7.26 1.66
N GLU A 221 -23.34 7.24 2.45
CA GLU A 221 -24.37 8.31 2.51
C GLU A 221 -24.09 9.33 3.62
#